data_AF-A0A2D0NHA4-F1
#
_entry.id   AF-A0A2D0NHA4-F1
#
_cell.length_a   1.000
_cell.length_b   1.000
_cell.length_c   1.000
_cell.angle_alpha   90.00
_cell.angle_beta   90.00
_cell.angle_gamma   90.00
#
_symmetry.space_group_name_H-M   'P 1'
#
loop_
_entity.id
_entity.type
_entity.pdbx_description
1 polymer ?
#
loop_
_entity_poly.entity_id
_entity_poly.type
_entity_poly.pdbx_seq_one_letter_code
_entity_poly.pdbx_strand_id
1 'polypeptide(L)'
;MALSNYNPGQELASTNLASIIGGSLSAIVDAQAKAALSTVDFIKSVGFTKDVVDEDTGEVIEQGKLVYVNFQYPKMVKPYEPGVKGKIKSIAVKSGGKDYKVSDILIVDGIEVTVTEINASGSITKISFSKEGSGYENETNVGAAGGGGTGATFDIAVQDIDAIPAEFQKTYLSVPLIGLITTPHIRVEEGEVAFNVNISSVEHAEVGTNFNLRASFSRQNTNTNNNYALAGNSLNYNKNTSSVNFKSSIAYQRTSRQGHKIDKTYHMGVKIKVIQDEMPEGMGKLLDILEDAIISTPTENQY
;
A
#
# COMPACT_ATOMS: atom_id res chain seq x y z
N MET A 1 25.94 -37.02 -48.52
CA MET A 1 24.88 -36.63 -47.58
C MET A 1 25.35 -35.36 -46.90
N ALA A 2 24.60 -34.27 -47.04
CA ALA A 2 24.93 -33.00 -46.42
C ALA A 2 24.83 -33.13 -44.90
N LEU A 3 25.88 -32.73 -44.18
CA LEU A 3 25.81 -32.47 -42.75
C LEU A 3 24.74 -31.40 -42.54
N SER A 4 23.73 -31.70 -41.72
CA SER A 4 22.82 -30.69 -41.23
C SER A 4 23.65 -29.71 -40.40
N ASN A 5 23.90 -28.52 -40.93
CA ASN A 5 24.55 -27.40 -40.23
C ASN A 5 23.60 -26.85 -39.16
N TYR A 6 23.28 -27.67 -38.16
CA TYR A 6 22.51 -27.22 -37.01
C TYR A 6 23.42 -26.34 -36.14
N ASN A 7 23.23 -25.01 -36.26
CA ASN A 7 23.90 -24.04 -35.43
C ASN A 7 22.90 -23.46 -34.41
N PRO A 8 22.92 -23.91 -33.15
CA PRO A 8 22.01 -23.42 -32.13
C PRO A 8 22.11 -21.91 -31.89
N GLY A 9 23.24 -21.28 -32.22
CA GLY A 9 23.39 -19.81 -32.20
C GLY A 9 22.59 -19.09 -33.29
N GLN A 10 22.44 -19.67 -34.49
CA GLN A 10 21.58 -19.11 -35.54
C GLN A 10 20.09 -19.31 -35.23
N GLU A 11 19.72 -20.40 -34.57
CA GLU A 11 18.34 -20.69 -34.15
C GLU A 11 17.88 -19.83 -32.96
N LEU A 12 18.79 -19.50 -32.03
CA LEU A 12 18.56 -18.48 -31.01
C LEU A 12 18.38 -17.09 -31.62
N ALA A 13 19.19 -16.75 -32.63
CA ALA A 13 19.10 -15.47 -33.34
C ALA A 13 17.84 -15.36 -34.24
N SER A 14 17.30 -16.49 -34.72
CA SER A 14 16.06 -16.53 -35.50
C SER A 14 14.80 -16.54 -34.62
N THR A 15 14.93 -16.81 -33.32
CA THR A 15 13.84 -16.66 -32.37
C THR A 15 13.54 -15.17 -32.21
N ASN A 16 12.32 -14.73 -32.56
CA ASN A 16 11.96 -13.32 -32.53
C ASN A 16 11.71 -12.82 -31.10
N LEU A 17 12.80 -12.61 -30.35
CA LEU A 17 12.79 -12.11 -28.98
C LEU A 17 12.10 -10.74 -28.89
N ALA A 18 12.23 -9.91 -29.93
CA ALA A 18 11.55 -8.61 -29.99
C ALA A 18 10.02 -8.75 -30.01
N SER A 19 9.48 -9.74 -30.73
CA SER A 19 8.03 -10.02 -30.73
C SER A 19 7.54 -10.59 -29.40
N ILE A 20 8.34 -11.42 -28.72
CA ILE A 20 7.95 -12.04 -27.45
C ILE A 20 7.99 -11.00 -26.31
N ILE A 21 9.07 -10.24 -26.21
CA ILE A 21 9.22 -9.17 -25.22
C ILE A 21 8.23 -8.04 -25.52
N GLY A 22 8.13 -7.62 -26.78
CA GLY A 22 7.19 -6.58 -27.22
C GLY A 22 5.73 -6.97 -26.97
N GLY A 23 5.35 -8.23 -27.20
CA GLY A 23 4.01 -8.73 -26.89
C GLY A 23 3.70 -8.69 -25.39
N SER A 24 4.65 -9.08 -24.54
CA SER A 24 4.48 -9.01 -23.08
C SER A 24 4.40 -7.57 -22.55
N LEU A 25 5.21 -6.65 -23.09
CA LEU A 25 5.17 -5.23 -22.73
C LEU A 25 3.87 -4.56 -23.20
N SER A 26 3.43 -4.84 -24.43
CA SER A 26 2.16 -4.35 -24.96
C SER A 26 0.98 -4.82 -24.11
N ALA A 27 0.98 -6.10 -23.70
CA ALA A 27 -0.07 -6.64 -22.84
C ALA A 27 -0.11 -5.96 -21.46
N ILE A 28 1.05 -5.58 -20.90
CA ILE A 28 1.12 -4.82 -19.64
C ILE A 28 0.54 -3.43 -19.81
N VAL A 29 0.87 -2.73 -20.91
CA VAL A 29 0.32 -1.39 -21.21
C VAL A 29 -1.20 -1.45 -21.38
N ASP A 30 -1.70 -2.43 -22.13
CA ASP A 30 -3.14 -2.63 -22.32
C ASP A 30 -3.85 -2.96 -21.00
N ALA A 31 -3.23 -3.77 -20.15
CA ALA A 31 -3.75 -4.09 -18.83
C ALA A 31 -3.83 -2.84 -17.93
N GLN A 32 -2.81 -1.99 -17.94
CA GLN A 32 -2.83 -0.70 -17.21
C GLN A 32 -3.90 0.24 -17.74
N ALA A 33 -4.06 0.35 -19.06
CA ALA A 33 -5.11 1.18 -19.66
C ALA A 33 -6.51 0.71 -19.25
N LYS A 34 -6.76 -0.60 -19.29
CA LYS A 34 -8.02 -1.18 -18.81
C LYS A 34 -8.25 -0.96 -17.32
N ALA A 35 -7.20 -1.07 -16.50
CA ALA A 35 -7.29 -0.76 -15.07
C ALA A 35 -7.66 0.71 -14.84
N ALA A 36 -7.04 1.63 -15.56
CA ALA A 36 -7.34 3.07 -15.46
C ALA A 36 -8.79 3.39 -15.88
N LEU A 37 -9.28 2.77 -16.96
CA LEU A 37 -10.68 2.92 -17.39
C LEU A 37 -11.65 2.39 -16.33
N SER A 38 -11.36 1.22 -15.73
CA SER A 38 -12.16 0.68 -14.64
C SER A 38 -12.22 1.63 -13.43
N THR A 39 -11.13 2.33 -13.12
CA THR A 39 -11.12 3.37 -12.07
C THR A 39 -12.01 4.56 -12.45
N VAL A 40 -11.95 5.03 -13.70
CA VAL A 40 -12.80 6.11 -14.19
C VAL A 40 -14.28 5.72 -14.14
N ASP A 41 -14.62 4.51 -14.56
CA ASP A 41 -16.00 4.01 -14.53
C ASP A 41 -16.52 3.87 -13.10
N PHE A 42 -15.67 3.41 -12.18
CA PHE A 42 -15.99 3.41 -10.75
C PHE A 42 -16.25 4.82 -10.22
N ILE A 43 -15.38 5.79 -10.55
CA ILE A 43 -15.54 7.19 -10.13
C ILE A 43 -16.86 7.76 -10.66
N LYS A 44 -17.17 7.55 -11.94
CA LYS A 44 -18.41 8.05 -12.56
C LYS A 44 -19.65 7.41 -11.94
N SER A 45 -19.61 6.10 -11.70
CA SER A 45 -20.77 5.35 -11.20
C SER A 45 -21.07 5.62 -9.73
N VAL A 46 -20.06 5.80 -8.89
CA VAL A 46 -20.24 6.00 -7.44
C VAL A 46 -20.19 7.49 -7.06
N GLY A 47 -19.37 8.28 -7.75
CA GLY A 47 -19.12 9.67 -7.41
C GLY A 47 -20.16 10.65 -7.95
N PHE A 48 -20.93 10.30 -8.98
CA PHE A 48 -21.81 11.23 -9.68
C PHE A 48 -23.23 10.67 -9.85
N THR A 49 -24.22 11.56 -9.89
CA THR A 49 -25.56 11.22 -10.37
C THR A 49 -25.52 10.95 -11.87
N LYS A 50 -26.53 10.26 -12.40
CA LYS A 50 -26.62 10.03 -13.85
C LYS A 50 -26.82 11.35 -14.60
N ASP A 51 -26.21 11.43 -15.77
CA ASP A 51 -26.48 12.49 -16.74
C ASP A 51 -27.96 12.46 -17.15
N VAL A 52 -28.55 13.64 -17.32
CA VAL A 52 -29.89 13.79 -17.88
C VAL A 52 -29.71 13.97 -19.39
N VAL A 53 -30.25 13.02 -20.15
CA VAL A 53 -30.14 12.99 -21.62
C VAL A 53 -31.50 13.31 -22.22
N ASP A 54 -31.50 14.10 -23.29
CA ASP A 54 -32.68 14.32 -24.12
C ASP A 54 -33.06 13.01 -24.84
N GLU A 55 -34.27 12.50 -24.63
CA GLU A 55 -34.71 11.24 -25.22
C GLU A 55 -34.82 11.29 -26.75
N ASP A 56 -35.01 12.49 -27.33
CA ASP A 56 -35.24 12.66 -28.77
C ASP A 56 -33.95 12.88 -29.57
N THR A 57 -32.95 13.55 -28.97
CA THR A 57 -31.68 13.89 -29.65
C THR A 57 -30.48 13.07 -29.18
N GLY A 58 -30.59 12.42 -28.02
CA GLY A 58 -29.48 11.71 -27.40
C GLY A 58 -28.39 12.63 -26.84
N GLU A 59 -28.62 13.95 -26.80
CA GLU A 59 -27.68 14.93 -26.24
C GLU A 59 -27.83 15.04 -24.71
N VAL A 60 -26.71 15.25 -24.01
CA VAL A 60 -26.69 15.44 -22.56
C VAL A 60 -27.16 16.86 -22.23
N ILE A 61 -28.32 16.97 -21.57
CA ILE A 61 -28.93 18.24 -21.14
C ILE A 61 -28.31 18.71 -19.82
N GLU A 62 -28.09 17.78 -18.88
CA GLU A 62 -27.52 18.09 -17.57
C GLU A 62 -26.47 17.04 -17.20
N GLN A 63 -25.28 17.49 -16.84
CA GLN A 63 -24.21 16.61 -16.36
C GLN A 63 -24.50 16.12 -14.94
N GLY A 64 -24.10 14.88 -14.67
CA GLY A 64 -24.12 14.27 -13.35
C GLY A 64 -23.41 15.12 -12.31
N LYS A 65 -24.07 15.36 -11.18
CA LYS A 65 -23.55 16.14 -10.05
C LYS A 65 -22.89 15.20 -9.05
N LEU A 66 -21.86 15.70 -8.34
CA LEU A 66 -21.18 14.94 -7.30
C LEU A 66 -22.15 14.49 -6.18
N VAL A 67 -22.00 13.26 -5.73
CA VAL A 67 -22.75 12.69 -4.61
C VAL A 67 -22.04 13.02 -3.30
N TYR A 68 -22.78 13.60 -2.35
CA TYR A 68 -22.27 13.98 -1.02
C TYR A 68 -22.92 13.15 0.08
N VAL A 69 -22.14 12.86 1.12
CA VAL A 69 -22.62 12.28 2.38
C VAL A 69 -22.58 13.37 3.45
N ASN A 70 -23.68 13.47 4.22
CA ASN A 70 -23.81 14.46 5.28
C ASN A 70 -23.63 13.77 6.64
N PHE A 71 -22.60 14.17 7.39
CA PHE A 71 -22.37 13.74 8.75
C PHE A 71 -22.87 14.81 9.71
N GLN A 72 -23.72 14.42 10.66
CA GLN A 72 -24.19 15.32 11.71
C GLN A 72 -23.35 15.10 12.97
N TYR A 73 -22.77 16.17 13.50
CA TYR A 73 -21.99 16.12 14.73
C TYR A 73 -22.22 17.37 15.60
N PRO A 74 -22.12 17.26 16.93
CA PRO A 74 -22.13 18.42 17.81
C PRO A 74 -20.79 19.15 17.69
N LYS A 75 -20.82 20.46 17.45
CA LYS A 75 -19.64 21.31 17.46
C LYS A 75 -19.75 22.33 18.59
N MET A 76 -18.65 22.53 19.33
CA MET A 76 -18.56 23.58 20.34
C MET A 76 -18.52 24.94 19.65
N VAL A 77 -19.51 25.79 19.93
CA VAL A 77 -19.60 27.16 19.39
C VAL A 77 -19.10 28.20 20.39
N LYS A 78 -19.16 27.89 21.69
CA LYS A 78 -18.54 28.69 22.75
C LYS A 78 -17.90 27.78 23.80
N PRO A 79 -16.64 28.03 24.21
CA PRO A 79 -16.00 27.29 25.28
C PRO A 79 -16.65 27.58 26.63
N TYR A 80 -16.40 26.69 27.60
CA TYR A 80 -16.77 26.93 29.00
C TYR A 80 -16.00 28.13 29.55
N GLU A 81 -16.71 29.05 30.21
CA GLU A 81 -16.10 30.14 30.96
C GLU A 81 -16.28 29.87 32.47
N PRO A 82 -15.19 29.69 33.23
CA PRO A 82 -15.29 29.41 34.66
C PRO A 82 -15.88 30.62 35.40
N GLY A 83 -16.75 30.32 36.35
CA GLY A 83 -17.27 31.33 37.27
C GLY A 83 -16.14 31.87 38.15
N VAL A 84 -16.17 33.17 38.39
CA VAL A 84 -15.18 33.86 39.24
C VAL A 84 -15.91 34.47 40.43
N LYS A 85 -15.59 34.00 41.62
CA LYS A 85 -16.13 34.54 42.87
C LYS A 85 -15.30 35.74 43.35
N GLY A 86 -15.96 36.71 43.95
CA GLY A 86 -15.31 37.83 44.63
C GLY A 86 -14.52 38.75 43.71
N LYS A 87 -15.05 39.10 42.52
CA LYS A 87 -14.40 40.06 41.61
C LYS A 87 -14.69 41.50 42.04
N ILE A 88 -13.69 42.38 42.02
CA ILE A 88 -13.88 43.78 42.47
C ILE A 88 -14.86 44.52 41.54
N LYS A 89 -15.98 44.97 42.08
CA LYS A 89 -16.97 45.81 41.39
C LYS A 89 -16.62 47.29 41.55
N SER A 90 -16.38 47.71 42.79
CA SER A 90 -15.99 49.08 43.13
C SER A 90 -15.28 49.16 44.47
N ILE A 91 -14.36 50.11 44.59
CA ILE A 91 -13.83 50.58 45.88
C ILE A 91 -14.28 52.04 46.02
N ALA A 92 -15.01 52.36 47.09
CA ALA A 92 -15.54 53.68 47.36
C ALA A 92 -14.87 54.28 48.59
N VAL A 93 -14.58 55.58 48.56
CA VAL A 93 -14.06 56.31 49.72
C VAL A 93 -15.22 56.54 50.70
N LYS A 94 -15.13 55.97 51.90
CA LYS A 94 -16.10 56.19 52.98
C LYS A 94 -15.72 57.40 53.83
N SER A 95 -14.44 57.46 54.22
CA SER A 95 -13.81 58.59 54.89
C SER A 95 -12.53 58.93 54.14
N GLY A 96 -12.39 60.18 53.69
CA GLY A 96 -11.21 60.62 52.94
C GLY A 96 -9.95 60.82 53.81
N GLY A 97 -10.06 60.71 55.13
CA GLY A 97 -8.96 60.95 56.06
C GLY A 97 -8.38 62.37 55.97
N LYS A 98 -7.09 62.53 56.31
CA LYS A 98 -6.37 63.81 56.27
C LYS A 98 -4.93 63.62 55.79
N ASP A 99 -4.36 64.70 55.28
CA ASP A 99 -2.93 64.81 54.91
C ASP A 99 -2.44 63.86 53.80
N TYR A 100 -3.35 63.33 52.96
CA TYR A 100 -2.98 62.58 51.76
C TYR A 100 -2.60 63.51 50.61
N LYS A 101 -1.73 63.02 49.71
CA LYS A 101 -1.34 63.72 48.48
C LYS A 101 -1.84 62.98 47.24
N VAL A 102 -2.03 63.73 46.15
CA VAL A 102 -2.32 63.13 44.84
C VAL A 102 -1.13 62.27 44.42
N SER A 103 -1.41 61.09 43.88
CA SER A 103 -0.45 60.02 43.56
C SER A 103 0.08 59.21 44.75
N ASP A 104 -0.43 59.42 45.97
CA ASP A 104 -0.16 58.48 47.07
C ASP A 104 -0.73 57.10 46.72
N ILE A 105 0.05 56.05 47.02
CA ILE A 105 -0.36 54.65 46.85
C ILE A 105 -0.77 54.11 48.22
N LEU A 106 -1.98 53.56 48.27
CA LEU A 106 -2.61 52.98 49.44
C LEU A 106 -2.88 51.49 49.18
N ILE A 107 -2.83 50.69 50.23
CA ILE A 107 -3.21 49.28 50.21
C ILE A 107 -4.48 49.14 51.04
N VAL A 108 -5.56 48.68 50.40
CA VAL A 108 -6.88 48.46 51.00
C VAL A 108 -7.22 46.99 50.81
N ASP A 109 -7.23 46.22 51.91
CA ASP A 109 -7.41 44.76 51.87
C ASP A 109 -6.51 44.05 50.82
N GLY A 110 -5.23 44.41 50.79
CA GLY A 110 -4.26 43.87 49.82
C GLY A 110 -4.36 44.44 48.40
N ILE A 111 -5.34 45.31 48.12
CA ILE A 111 -5.54 45.94 46.80
C ILE A 111 -4.80 47.29 46.76
N GLU A 112 -3.99 47.50 45.73
CA GLU A 112 -3.35 48.79 45.49
C GLU A 112 -4.34 49.82 44.92
N VAL A 113 -4.44 50.95 45.60
CA VAL A 113 -5.34 52.06 45.30
C VAL A 113 -4.51 53.34 45.23
N THR A 114 -4.57 54.04 44.11
CA THR A 114 -3.87 55.32 43.92
C THR A 114 -4.82 56.50 44.13
N VAL A 115 -4.41 57.48 44.92
CA VAL A 115 -5.16 58.72 45.16
C VAL A 115 -5.09 59.63 43.93
N THR A 116 -6.23 60.01 43.38
CA THR A 116 -6.29 60.84 42.16
C THR A 116 -6.77 62.26 42.43
N GLU A 117 -7.65 62.46 43.41
CA GLU A 117 -8.13 63.79 43.81
C GLU A 117 -8.26 63.88 45.33
N ILE A 118 -7.95 65.06 45.86
CA ILE A 118 -8.05 65.42 47.29
C ILE A 118 -8.73 66.79 47.44
N ASN A 119 -9.30 67.06 48.61
CA ASN A 119 -9.80 68.39 48.97
C ASN A 119 -8.70 69.26 49.61
N ALA A 120 -9.04 70.50 50.00
CA ALA A 120 -8.12 71.46 50.62
C ALA A 120 -7.54 71.00 51.98
N SER A 121 -8.15 70.01 52.65
CA SER A 121 -7.67 69.44 53.92
C SER A 121 -6.86 68.15 53.74
N GLY A 122 -6.52 67.77 52.50
CA GLY A 122 -5.82 66.53 52.21
C GLY A 122 -6.68 65.27 52.38
N SER A 123 -8.01 65.40 52.35
CA SER A 123 -8.93 64.27 52.36
C SER A 123 -9.16 63.76 50.93
N ILE A 124 -9.07 62.45 50.75
CA ILE A 124 -9.26 61.77 49.46
C ILE A 124 -10.71 61.92 49.00
N THR A 125 -10.91 62.37 47.77
CA THR A 125 -12.23 62.46 47.13
C THR A 125 -12.39 61.46 45.99
N LYS A 126 -11.28 61.03 45.39
CA LYS A 126 -11.29 60.09 44.25
C LYS A 126 -10.04 59.24 44.22
N ILE A 127 -10.22 58.00 43.77
CA ILE A 127 -9.17 56.99 43.67
C ILE A 127 -9.23 56.27 42.32
N SER A 128 -8.11 55.68 41.92
CA SER A 128 -8.02 54.71 40.82
C SER A 128 -7.42 53.41 41.34
N PHE A 129 -7.95 52.28 40.89
CA PHE A 129 -7.52 50.94 41.31
C PHE A 129 -7.68 49.96 40.14
N SER A 130 -6.94 48.85 40.18
CA SER A 130 -7.11 47.76 39.22
C SER A 130 -8.31 46.90 39.61
N LYS A 131 -9.12 46.49 38.63
CA LYS A 131 -10.21 45.51 38.82
C LYS A 131 -9.73 44.08 38.59
N GLU A 132 -8.43 43.87 38.48
CA GLU A 132 -7.82 42.55 38.35
C GLU A 132 -7.79 41.84 39.72
N GLY A 133 -7.93 40.52 39.69
CA GLY A 133 -8.01 39.68 40.89
C GLY A 133 -9.42 39.16 41.21
N SER A 134 -9.47 38.15 42.07
CA SER A 134 -10.69 37.44 42.49
C SER A 134 -10.51 36.87 43.90
N GLY A 135 -11.61 36.51 44.56
CA GLY A 135 -11.60 35.97 45.93
C GLY A 135 -11.70 37.03 47.03
N TYR A 136 -12.04 38.27 46.68
CA TYR A 136 -12.31 39.33 47.65
C TYR A 136 -13.73 39.20 48.23
N GLU A 137 -13.92 39.68 49.45
CA GLU A 137 -15.24 39.73 50.10
C GLU A 137 -15.82 41.16 50.09
N ASN A 138 -17.13 41.27 50.34
CA ASN A 138 -17.74 42.59 50.55
C ASN A 138 -17.34 43.10 51.93
N GLU A 139 -16.53 44.15 51.97
CA GLU A 139 -16.08 44.76 53.20
C GLU A 139 -16.47 46.23 53.28
N THR A 140 -16.73 46.70 54.49
CA THR A 140 -17.05 48.11 54.73
C THR A 140 -16.12 48.68 55.79
N ASN A 141 -15.79 49.96 55.66
CA ASN A 141 -14.91 50.66 56.58
C ASN A 141 -13.50 50.04 56.70
N VAL A 142 -12.96 49.55 55.58
CA VAL A 142 -11.61 49.01 55.50
C VAL A 142 -10.60 50.13 55.59
N GLY A 143 -9.66 50.05 56.53
CA GLY A 143 -8.58 51.02 56.66
C GLY A 143 -7.56 50.88 55.54
N ALA A 144 -7.07 52.00 55.02
CA ALA A 144 -5.93 52.00 54.11
C ALA A 144 -4.60 52.02 54.87
N ALA A 145 -3.64 51.22 54.42
CA ALA A 145 -2.24 51.32 54.80
C ALA A 145 -1.42 52.00 53.69
N GLY A 146 -0.36 52.74 54.04
CA GLY A 146 0.48 53.47 53.08
C GLY A 146 0.07 54.93 52.85
N GLY A 147 0.77 55.62 51.96
CA GLY A 147 0.63 57.06 51.72
C GLY A 147 1.18 57.95 52.85
N GLY A 148 1.05 59.27 52.69
CA GLY A 148 1.50 60.26 53.69
C GLY A 148 0.45 60.65 54.74
N GLY A 149 -0.82 60.29 54.52
CA GLY A 149 -1.96 60.70 55.35
C GLY A 149 -2.44 59.64 56.34
N THR A 150 -3.49 59.96 57.10
CA THR A 150 -4.11 59.06 58.10
C THR A 150 -5.64 59.08 58.07
N GLY A 151 -6.26 57.97 58.49
CA GLY A 151 -7.70 57.91 58.76
C GLY A 151 -8.61 57.76 57.54
N ALA A 152 -8.07 57.39 56.37
CA ALA A 152 -8.90 57.02 55.22
C ALA A 152 -9.50 55.63 55.38
N THR A 153 -10.79 55.50 55.08
CA THR A 153 -11.49 54.22 55.06
C THR A 153 -12.30 54.05 53.78
N PHE A 154 -12.44 52.80 53.34
CA PHE A 154 -13.01 52.44 52.05
C PHE A 154 -14.07 51.35 52.21
N ASP A 155 -15.04 51.36 51.31
CA ASP A 155 -16.02 50.29 51.16
C ASP A 155 -15.69 49.53 49.86
N ILE A 156 -15.48 48.21 49.97
CA ILE A 156 -15.19 47.30 48.86
C ILE A 156 -16.48 46.58 48.51
N ALA A 157 -16.94 46.74 47.26
CA ALA A 157 -18.02 45.96 46.70
C ALA A 157 -17.45 44.96 45.70
N VAL A 158 -17.84 43.70 45.85
CA VAL A 158 -17.49 42.61 44.94
C VAL A 158 -18.72 42.11 44.19
N GLN A 159 -18.48 41.43 43.07
CA GLN A 159 -19.49 40.78 42.27
C GLN A 159 -19.02 39.37 41.93
N ASP A 160 -19.89 38.40 42.16
CA ASP A 160 -19.70 37.04 41.65
C ASP A 160 -20.14 36.98 40.19
N ILE A 161 -19.34 36.30 39.38
CA ILE A 161 -19.66 35.98 37.99
C ILE A 161 -19.92 34.47 37.95
N ASP A 162 -21.14 34.10 37.58
CA ASP A 162 -21.52 32.69 37.44
C ASP A 162 -20.78 32.03 36.28
N ALA A 163 -20.56 30.72 36.38
CA ALA A 163 -19.96 29.94 35.30
C ALA A 163 -20.90 29.86 34.10
N ILE A 164 -20.38 30.08 32.91
CA ILE A 164 -21.14 29.95 31.66
C ILE A 164 -20.81 28.57 31.06
N PRO A 165 -21.80 27.66 30.95
CA PRO A 165 -21.59 26.35 30.36
C PRO A 165 -21.24 26.48 28.88
N ALA A 166 -20.44 25.53 28.36
CA ALA A 166 -20.09 25.51 26.94
C ALA A 166 -21.36 25.29 26.08
N GLU A 167 -21.48 26.03 24.99
CA GLU A 167 -22.61 25.91 24.05
C GLU A 167 -22.21 25.01 22.88
N PHE A 168 -23.07 24.03 22.57
CA PHE A 168 -22.90 23.10 21.47
C PHE A 168 -24.03 23.25 20.44
N GLN A 169 -23.67 23.30 19.17
CA GLN A 169 -24.61 23.34 18.06
C GLN A 169 -24.46 22.11 17.18
N LYS A 170 -25.58 21.55 16.71
CA LYS A 170 -25.56 20.47 15.72
C LYS A 170 -25.19 21.05 14.35
N THR A 171 -24.10 20.59 13.78
CA THR A 171 -23.60 21.03 12.46
C THR A 171 -23.58 19.85 11.49
N TYR A 172 -23.79 20.14 10.21
CA TYR A 172 -23.65 19.17 9.12
C TYR A 172 -22.28 19.36 8.44
N LEU A 173 -21.56 18.26 8.25
CA LEU A 173 -20.37 18.18 7.43
C LEU A 173 -20.72 17.42 6.15
N SER A 174 -20.69 18.12 5.01
CA SER A 174 -20.93 17.52 3.69
C SER A 174 -19.62 17.14 3.03
N VAL A 175 -19.39 15.84 2.82
CA VAL A 175 -18.16 15.31 2.20
C VAL A 175 -18.52 14.55 0.92
N PRO A 176 -17.79 14.76 -0.19
CA PRO A 176 -17.99 13.96 -1.41
C PRO A 176 -17.77 12.47 -1.12
N LEU A 177 -18.70 11.61 -1.57
CA LEU A 177 -18.64 10.16 -1.34
C LEU A 177 -17.34 9.54 -1.88
N ILE A 178 -16.84 10.04 -3.01
CA ILE A 178 -15.61 9.55 -3.64
C ILE A 178 -14.36 9.73 -2.76
N GLY A 179 -14.38 10.69 -1.83
CA GLY A 179 -13.27 10.90 -0.89
C GLY A 179 -13.26 9.92 0.28
N LEU A 180 -14.36 9.19 0.50
CA LEU A 180 -14.54 8.27 1.63
C LEU A 180 -14.35 6.80 1.25
N ILE A 181 -14.31 6.51 -0.05
CA ILE A 181 -14.18 5.15 -0.57
C ILE A 181 -12.80 4.99 -1.19
N THR A 182 -12.20 3.82 -1.01
CA THR A 182 -10.97 3.48 -1.72
C THR A 182 -11.30 3.28 -3.18
N THR A 183 -10.71 4.10 -4.05
CA THR A 183 -10.85 3.92 -5.48
C THR A 183 -10.03 2.70 -5.90
N PRO A 184 -10.65 1.70 -6.55
CA PRO A 184 -9.91 0.56 -7.06
C PRO A 184 -8.99 1.06 -8.16
N HIS A 185 -7.70 0.92 -7.95
CA HIS A 185 -6.70 1.17 -8.97
C HIS A 185 -5.63 0.09 -8.85
N ILE A 186 -5.23 -0.44 -9.99
CA ILE A 186 -4.18 -1.44 -10.07
C ILE A 186 -3.07 -0.79 -10.87
N ARG A 187 -1.93 -0.57 -10.22
CA ARG A 187 -0.72 -0.09 -10.86
C ARG A 187 0.33 -1.19 -10.84
N VAL A 188 0.95 -1.42 -11.99
CA VAL A 188 2.14 -2.26 -12.06
C VAL A 188 3.32 -1.43 -11.55
N GLU A 189 3.89 -1.85 -10.42
CA GLU A 189 5.06 -1.20 -9.81
C GLU A 189 6.35 -1.67 -10.49
N GLU A 190 6.46 -2.98 -10.72
CA GLU A 190 7.63 -3.61 -11.32
C GLU A 190 7.21 -4.81 -12.18
N GLY A 191 7.84 -4.94 -13.35
CA GLY A 191 7.67 -6.07 -14.25
C GLY A 191 9.02 -6.69 -14.58
N GLU A 192 9.25 -7.92 -14.13
CA GLU A 192 10.46 -8.70 -14.42
C GLU A 192 10.14 -9.72 -15.52
N VAL A 193 10.84 -9.64 -16.65
CA VAL A 193 10.76 -10.62 -17.74
C VAL A 193 12.06 -11.43 -17.76
N ALA A 194 12.00 -12.67 -17.30
CA ALA A 194 13.13 -13.59 -17.28
C ALA A 194 13.00 -14.61 -18.41
N PHE A 195 14.00 -14.65 -19.30
CA PHE A 195 14.07 -15.59 -20.41
C PHE A 195 15.25 -16.56 -20.19
N ASN A 196 14.95 -17.82 -19.91
CA ASN A 196 15.93 -18.87 -19.67
C ASN A 196 15.90 -19.88 -20.83
N VAL A 197 17.06 -20.11 -21.45
CA VAL A 197 17.20 -21.07 -22.57
C VAL A 197 18.26 -22.10 -22.23
N ASN A 198 17.85 -23.36 -22.17
CA ASN A 198 18.77 -24.49 -22.06
C ASN A 198 18.79 -25.24 -23.40
N ILE A 199 19.97 -25.28 -24.03
CA ILE A 199 20.20 -26.06 -25.25
C ILE A 199 21.16 -27.18 -24.92
N SER A 200 20.67 -28.42 -24.99
CA SER A 200 21.51 -29.62 -24.86
C SER A 200 21.63 -30.31 -26.22
N SER A 201 22.86 -30.60 -26.62
CA SER A 201 23.19 -31.30 -27.88
C SER A 201 24.13 -32.44 -27.54
N VAL A 202 23.73 -33.67 -27.88
CA VAL A 202 24.59 -34.85 -27.71
C VAL A 202 24.90 -35.44 -29.09
N GLU A 203 26.18 -35.50 -29.43
CA GLU A 203 26.70 -36.09 -30.66
C GLU A 203 27.16 -37.54 -30.38
N HIS A 204 26.44 -38.53 -30.91
CA HIS A 204 26.80 -39.94 -30.78
C HIS A 204 27.41 -40.44 -32.09
N ALA A 205 28.71 -40.75 -32.07
CA ALA A 205 29.41 -41.44 -33.15
C ALA A 205 29.99 -42.76 -32.64
N GLU A 206 29.29 -43.88 -32.89
CA GLU A 206 29.77 -45.22 -32.55
C GLU A 206 29.91 -46.04 -33.84
N VAL A 207 31.14 -46.47 -34.15
CA VAL A 207 31.47 -47.24 -35.36
C VAL A 207 31.91 -48.65 -34.93
N GLY A 208 31.01 -49.63 -35.07
CA GLY A 208 31.33 -51.04 -34.86
C GLY A 208 31.71 -51.74 -36.16
N THR A 209 32.95 -52.22 -36.29
CA THR A 209 33.42 -53.01 -37.44
C THR A 209 33.63 -54.47 -37.05
N ASN A 210 32.88 -55.40 -37.67
CA ASN A 210 33.10 -56.84 -37.53
C ASN A 210 33.47 -57.44 -38.89
N PHE A 211 34.68 -57.98 -39.00
CA PHE A 211 35.17 -58.68 -40.20
C PHE A 211 35.26 -60.19 -39.91
N ASN A 212 34.41 -60.97 -40.57
CA ASN A 212 34.39 -62.44 -40.43
C ASN A 212 34.90 -63.09 -41.72
N LEU A 213 36.15 -63.56 -41.71
CA LEU A 213 36.73 -64.38 -42.79
C LEU A 213 36.61 -65.86 -42.41
N ARG A 214 35.80 -66.64 -43.14
CA ARG A 214 35.68 -68.10 -42.94
C ARG A 214 35.96 -68.83 -44.25
N ALA A 215 37.08 -69.54 -44.32
CA ALA A 215 37.42 -70.46 -45.40
C ALA A 215 37.54 -71.88 -44.83
N SER A 216 36.74 -72.81 -45.33
CA SER A 216 36.75 -74.21 -44.88
C SER A 216 36.84 -75.16 -46.06
N PHE A 217 37.84 -76.03 -46.05
CA PHE A 217 38.03 -77.10 -47.03
C PHE A 217 37.78 -78.44 -46.35
N SER A 218 36.81 -79.22 -46.84
CA SER A 218 36.54 -80.56 -46.31
C SER A 218 36.47 -81.57 -47.44
N ARG A 219 37.21 -82.67 -47.29
CA ARG A 219 37.14 -83.84 -48.17
C ARG A 219 36.43 -84.96 -47.42
N GLN A 220 35.32 -85.45 -47.96
CA GLN A 220 34.63 -86.63 -47.43
C GLN A 220 34.98 -87.83 -48.32
N ASN A 221 35.47 -88.91 -47.70
CA ASN A 221 35.81 -90.15 -48.40
C ASN A 221 34.99 -91.28 -47.78
N THR A 222 34.07 -91.85 -48.56
CA THR A 222 33.17 -92.92 -48.09
C THR A 222 33.55 -94.20 -48.83
N ASN A 223 34.00 -95.21 -48.08
CA ASN A 223 34.35 -96.52 -48.60
C ASN A 223 33.33 -97.54 -48.08
N THR A 224 32.57 -98.15 -48.99
CA THR A 224 31.53 -99.12 -48.65
C THR A 224 31.91 -100.48 -49.22
N ASN A 225 32.11 -101.47 -48.35
CA ASN A 225 32.31 -102.87 -48.72
C ASN A 225 30.99 -103.62 -48.61
N ASN A 226 30.49 -104.14 -49.74
CA ASN A 226 29.32 -105.01 -49.74
C ASN A 226 29.75 -106.44 -50.08
N ASN A 227 29.43 -107.38 -49.18
CA ASN A 227 29.64 -108.81 -49.40
C ASN A 227 28.33 -109.48 -49.81
N TYR A 228 28.36 -110.13 -50.96
CA TYR A 228 27.26 -110.91 -51.49
C TYR A 228 27.60 -112.40 -51.36
N ALA A 229 26.74 -113.18 -50.69
CA ALA A 229 26.89 -114.63 -50.59
C ALA A 229 25.94 -115.31 -51.58
N LEU A 230 26.47 -116.07 -52.53
CA LEU A 230 25.68 -116.89 -53.46
C LEU A 230 26.25 -118.31 -53.50
N ALA A 231 25.39 -119.31 -53.23
CA ALA A 231 25.69 -120.73 -53.37
C ALA A 231 27.05 -121.17 -52.76
N GLY A 232 27.26 -120.87 -51.47
CA GLY A 232 28.44 -121.33 -50.73
C GLY A 232 29.73 -120.54 -50.98
N ASN A 233 29.76 -119.65 -51.98
CA ASN A 233 30.90 -118.77 -52.25
C ASN A 233 30.55 -117.30 -51.97
N SER A 234 31.48 -116.57 -51.34
CA SER A 234 31.34 -115.14 -51.05
C SER A 234 32.01 -114.30 -52.14
N LEU A 235 31.29 -113.32 -52.68
CA LEU A 235 31.82 -112.29 -53.59
C LEU A 235 31.87 -110.95 -52.83
N ASN A 236 33.05 -110.34 -52.77
CA ASN A 236 33.27 -109.06 -52.10
C ASN A 236 33.32 -107.93 -53.15
N TYR A 237 32.51 -106.88 -53.02
CA TYR A 237 32.55 -105.70 -53.89
C TYR A 237 32.78 -104.42 -53.07
N ASN A 238 33.86 -103.69 -53.38
CA ASN A 238 34.20 -102.42 -52.73
C ASN A 238 33.82 -101.25 -53.65
N LYS A 239 33.04 -100.29 -53.14
CA LYS A 239 32.77 -99.01 -53.80
C LYS A 239 33.34 -97.86 -52.97
N ASN A 240 34.24 -97.10 -53.57
CA ASN A 240 34.86 -95.93 -52.96
C ASN A 240 34.42 -94.64 -53.66
N THR A 241 33.84 -93.69 -52.93
CA THR A 241 33.39 -92.40 -53.48
C THR A 241 33.98 -91.25 -52.67
N SER A 242 34.71 -90.37 -53.33
CA SER A 242 35.29 -89.15 -52.75
C SER A 242 34.58 -87.93 -53.32
N SER A 243 34.00 -87.09 -52.46
CA SER A 243 33.44 -85.79 -52.86
C SER A 243 34.21 -84.65 -52.22
N VAL A 244 34.35 -83.55 -52.95
CA VAL A 244 35.04 -82.32 -52.51
C VAL A 244 34.02 -81.20 -52.52
N ASN A 245 33.73 -80.63 -51.35
CA ASN A 245 32.84 -79.48 -51.23
C ASN A 245 33.68 -78.24 -50.90
N PHE A 246 33.74 -77.32 -51.86
CA PHE A 246 34.36 -76.01 -51.68
C PHE A 246 33.27 -74.96 -51.43
N LYS A 247 33.26 -74.34 -50.25
CA LYS A 247 32.34 -73.24 -49.90
C LYS A 247 33.15 -71.99 -49.58
N SER A 248 32.96 -70.95 -50.39
CA SER A 248 33.50 -69.61 -50.17
C SER A 248 32.33 -68.63 -50.04
N SER A 249 32.23 -67.91 -48.93
CA SER A 249 31.22 -66.86 -48.72
C SER A 249 31.88 -65.62 -48.15
N ILE A 250 31.81 -64.51 -48.90
CA ILE A 250 32.27 -63.19 -48.47
C ILE A 250 31.02 -62.36 -48.20
N ALA A 251 30.79 -61.98 -46.95
CA ALA A 251 29.67 -61.12 -46.56
C ALA A 251 30.21 -59.88 -45.83
N TYR A 252 30.06 -58.72 -46.45
CA TYR A 252 30.39 -57.43 -45.86
C TYR A 252 29.09 -56.75 -45.42
N GLN A 253 28.88 -56.61 -44.11
CA GLN A 253 27.64 -56.04 -43.57
C GLN A 253 27.94 -54.78 -42.75
N ARG A 254 27.82 -53.63 -43.42
CA ARG A 254 27.93 -52.30 -42.82
C ARG A 254 26.55 -51.87 -42.35
N THR A 255 26.31 -51.81 -41.05
CA THR A 255 25.11 -51.20 -40.48
C THR A 255 25.48 -49.84 -39.90
N SER A 256 24.88 -48.77 -40.44
CA SER A 256 25.11 -47.39 -40.02
C SER A 256 23.83 -46.87 -39.40
N ARG A 257 23.86 -46.49 -38.13
CA ARG A 257 22.74 -45.82 -37.46
C ARG A 257 23.21 -44.44 -36.99
N GLN A 258 22.81 -43.42 -37.75
CA GLN A 258 23.12 -42.02 -37.49
C GLN A 258 21.82 -41.39 -36.94
N GLY A 259 21.87 -40.84 -35.73
CA GLY A 259 20.71 -40.22 -35.09
C GLY A 259 21.11 -38.89 -34.44
N HIS A 260 20.27 -37.87 -34.64
CA HIS A 260 20.41 -36.56 -34.02
C HIS A 260 19.28 -36.42 -32.98
N LYS A 261 19.60 -36.26 -31.70
CA LYS A 261 18.62 -35.93 -30.66
C LYS A 261 18.92 -34.53 -30.14
N ILE A 262 18.03 -33.60 -30.45
CA ILE A 262 18.13 -32.19 -30.03
C ILE A 262 16.98 -31.95 -29.06
N ASP A 263 17.29 -31.94 -27.77
CA ASP A 263 16.32 -31.58 -26.72
C ASP A 263 16.43 -30.06 -26.48
N LYS A 264 15.46 -29.30 -26.99
CA LYS A 264 15.32 -27.83 -26.82
C LYS A 264 14.28 -27.56 -25.72
N THR A 265 14.62 -26.78 -24.70
CA THR A 265 13.65 -26.35 -23.67
C THR A 265 13.75 -24.85 -23.42
N TYR A 266 12.67 -24.13 -23.69
CA TYR A 266 12.55 -22.67 -23.50
C TYR A 266 11.64 -22.40 -22.29
N HIS A 267 12.10 -21.60 -21.33
CA HIS A 267 11.32 -21.18 -20.17
C HIS A 267 11.24 -19.65 -20.10
N MET A 268 10.02 -19.09 -20.11
CA MET A 268 9.78 -17.67 -19.89
C MET A 268 8.96 -17.47 -18.62
N GLY A 269 9.48 -16.67 -17.69
CA GLY A 269 8.79 -16.27 -16.48
C GLY A 269 8.53 -14.77 -16.49
N VAL A 270 7.27 -14.36 -16.33
CA VAL A 270 6.90 -12.96 -16.15
C VAL A 270 6.46 -12.81 -14.69
N LYS A 271 7.17 -11.99 -13.92
CA LYS A 271 6.76 -11.62 -12.56
C LYS A 271 6.28 -10.17 -12.58
N ILE A 272 5.08 -9.94 -12.06
CA ILE A 272 4.50 -8.60 -11.99
C ILE A 272 4.21 -8.32 -10.53
N LYS A 273 4.85 -7.28 -9.98
CA LYS A 273 4.53 -6.77 -8.65
C LYS A 273 3.42 -5.75 -8.78
N VAL A 274 2.29 -6.07 -8.17
CA VAL A 274 1.10 -5.24 -8.14
C VAL A 274 0.89 -4.78 -6.71
N ILE A 275 0.71 -3.47 -6.52
CA ILE A 275 0.38 -2.89 -5.22
C ILE A 275 -1.04 -2.35 -5.25
N GLN A 276 -1.64 -2.30 -4.07
CA GLN A 276 -2.92 -1.64 -3.83
C GLN A 276 -2.82 -0.88 -2.50
N ASP A 277 -3.44 0.30 -2.46
CA ASP A 277 -3.20 1.31 -1.44
C ASP A 277 -4.09 1.25 -0.18
N GLU A 278 -3.59 2.03 0.79
CA GLU A 278 -4.02 2.39 2.15
C GLU A 278 -5.37 3.14 2.24
N MET A 279 -5.71 3.59 3.46
CA MET A 279 -6.96 4.29 3.78
C MET A 279 -7.13 5.56 2.92
N PRO A 280 -8.35 5.86 2.42
CA PRO A 280 -8.60 7.04 1.61
C PRO A 280 -8.26 8.35 2.34
N GLU A 281 -7.59 9.27 1.66
CA GLU A 281 -7.17 10.56 2.24
C GLU A 281 -8.36 11.37 2.80
N GLY A 282 -9.51 11.34 2.12
CA GLY A 282 -10.71 12.04 2.58
C GLY A 282 -11.35 11.39 3.81
N MET A 283 -11.21 10.07 3.98
CA MET A 283 -11.61 9.38 5.20
C MET A 283 -10.71 9.80 6.36
N GLY A 284 -9.39 9.93 6.14
CA GLY A 284 -8.46 10.45 7.15
C GLY A 284 -8.86 11.84 7.65
N LYS A 285 -9.03 12.79 6.73
CA LYS A 285 -9.45 14.16 7.07
C LYS A 285 -10.80 14.22 7.77
N LEU A 286 -11.74 13.36 7.37
CA LEU A 286 -13.04 13.25 8.06
C LEU A 286 -12.83 12.80 9.51
N LEU A 287 -12.02 11.77 9.73
CA LEU A 287 -11.73 11.26 11.06
C LEU A 287 -11.01 12.31 11.92
N ASP A 288 -10.06 13.06 11.35
CA ASP A 288 -9.37 14.16 12.06
C ASP A 288 -10.37 15.26 12.49
N ILE A 289 -11.26 15.69 11.60
CA ILE A 289 -12.29 16.70 11.91
C ILE A 289 -13.27 16.18 12.96
N LEU A 290 -13.61 14.89 12.90
CA LEU A 290 -14.49 14.26 13.88
C LEU A 290 -13.78 14.08 15.22
N GLU A 291 -12.48 13.79 15.23
CA GLU A 291 -11.64 13.71 16.42
C GLU A 291 -11.55 15.07 17.13
N ASP A 292 -11.33 16.15 16.38
CA ASP A 292 -11.39 17.53 16.92
C ASP A 292 -12.77 17.87 17.51
N ALA A 293 -13.83 17.20 17.05
CA ALA A 293 -15.18 17.34 17.59
C ALA A 293 -15.46 16.43 18.78
N ILE A 294 -14.57 15.49 19.13
CA ILE A 294 -14.72 14.65 20.32
C ILE A 294 -14.55 15.53 21.56
N ILE A 295 -15.59 15.56 22.38
CA ILE A 295 -15.63 16.33 23.62
C ILE A 295 -15.11 15.49 24.79
N SER A 296 -14.18 16.04 25.57
CA SER A 296 -13.87 15.57 26.92
C SER A 296 -14.67 16.41 27.92
N THR A 297 -15.66 15.83 28.60
CA THR A 297 -16.39 16.54 29.66
C THR A 297 -15.56 16.54 30.94
N PRO A 298 -15.24 17.71 31.54
CA PRO A 298 -14.59 17.74 32.85
C PRO A 298 -15.54 17.12 33.89
N THR A 299 -15.02 16.18 34.67
CA THR A 299 -15.76 15.66 35.83
C THR A 299 -15.73 16.75 36.91
N GLU A 300 -16.89 17.23 37.35
CA GLU A 300 -16.95 18.11 38.53
C GLU A 300 -16.28 17.39 39.69
N ASN A 301 -15.26 18.02 40.28
CA ASN A 301 -14.55 17.50 41.45
C ASN A 301 -15.57 17.24 42.58
N GLN A 302 -15.90 15.97 42.76
CA GLN A 302 -16.53 15.45 43.97
C GLN A 302 -15.44 15.38 45.05
N TYR A 303 -15.29 16.44 45.85
CA TYR A 303 -14.63 16.40 47.15
C TYR A 303 -15.45 17.19 48.16
#